data_AF-A0A7J7PKZ0-F1
#
_entry.id   AF-A0A7J7PKZ0-F1
#
_cell.length_a   1.000
_cell.length_b   1.000
_cell.length_c   1.000
_cell.angle_alpha   90.00
_cell.angle_beta   90.00
_cell.angle_gamma   90.00
#
_symmetry.space_group_name_H-M   'P 1'
#
loop_
_entity.id
_entity.type
_entity.pdbx_description
1 polymer ?
#
loop_
_entity_poly.entity_id
_entity_poly.type
_entity_poly.pdbx_seq_one_letter_code
_entity_poly.pdbx_strand_id
1 'polypeptide(L)'
;MLMPLLLAAVAAGEWLPKMTAEAEQQALQSIIADTFHCSPAAAALAALTEHLSAVLPKRCDHSSSSRSSSAIITAVAADTAAELLAQRFAAPGSCGIQQLLLSCDAAPQDAMSSAQQQQQKEEGNNHQQQQRVAWSVMLPLTADQIEEAAQQLASIPDRAQQLPEVPALLQPASFVRQVLQQALQFISISMSSSSNLNVDSNGGIGTGDAPTLHTAAPAAAVSGATALAARLMRKLLTRGHAKHVAAALLQMLACQPAAAAEPAAAASPVLAMQVVLLQLSSHTAAAEKLLVQLLRQFGMAGQQLQGQQQQQQQQQLKALLCPLLVLDPNLRAVAMHRLLLGRTLPASCLQLLLHVLASCQPTLVPAAAIGLAQAWAEQHTCQNAAVQQQAYMTAALAACIELLPRDVLDPAAVPASAAAAVGCRTDSSGQFSAAALAGHLAGASPAAGPAFASSSSSSSIWWHCT
;
A
#
# COMPACT_ATOMS: atom_id res chain seq x y z
N MET A 1 -31.28 -11.09 11.49
CA MET A 1 -32.31 -10.23 12.14
C MET A 1 -31.76 -8.92 12.74
N LEU A 2 -30.44 -8.71 12.89
CA LEU A 2 -29.90 -7.47 13.46
C LEU A 2 -29.89 -6.26 12.49
N MET A 3 -29.75 -6.48 11.18
CA MET A 3 -29.78 -5.42 10.16
C MET A 3 -31.03 -4.52 10.21
N PRO A 4 -32.27 -5.05 10.26
CA PRO A 4 -33.46 -4.20 10.31
C PRO A 4 -33.61 -3.43 11.63
N LEU A 5 -33.06 -3.94 12.75
CA LEU A 5 -33.03 -3.21 14.02
C LEU A 5 -32.06 -2.02 13.98
N LEU A 6 -30.90 -2.20 13.34
CA LEU A 6 -29.93 -1.14 13.11
C LEU A 6 -30.48 -0.04 12.19
N LEU A 7 -31.12 -0.44 11.09
CA LEU A 7 -31.82 0.48 10.19
C LEU A 7 -33.01 1.17 10.88
N ALA A 8 -33.76 0.44 11.72
CA ALA A 8 -34.84 1.01 12.51
C ALA A 8 -34.34 1.99 13.58
N ALA A 9 -33.16 1.76 14.17
CA ALA A 9 -32.55 2.68 15.13
C ALA A 9 -32.03 3.96 14.46
N VAL A 10 -31.41 3.85 13.29
CA VAL A 10 -31.02 5.01 12.47
C VAL A 10 -32.26 5.77 11.97
N ALA A 11 -33.29 5.04 11.50
CA ALA A 11 -34.56 5.64 11.11
C ALA A 11 -35.31 6.23 12.31
N ALA A 12 -35.21 5.69 13.53
CA ALA A 12 -35.79 6.32 14.72
C ALA A 12 -35.12 7.67 15.02
N GLY A 13 -33.81 7.80 14.75
CA GLY A 13 -33.09 9.08 14.76
C GLY A 13 -33.59 10.08 13.72
N GLU A 14 -34.26 9.64 12.64
CA GLU A 14 -34.87 10.53 11.65
C GLU A 14 -36.18 11.18 12.15
N TRP A 15 -36.87 10.58 13.13
CA TRP A 15 -38.10 11.12 13.73
C TRP A 15 -37.84 12.05 14.94
N LEU A 16 -36.58 12.17 15.34
CA LEU A 16 -36.11 12.91 16.51
C LEU A 16 -36.42 14.41 16.58
N PRO A 17 -36.46 15.20 15.48
CA PRO A 17 -36.64 16.65 15.62
C PRO A 17 -38.03 17.08 16.11
N LYS A 18 -38.94 16.13 16.40
CA LYS A 18 -40.22 16.39 17.07
C LYS A 18 -40.20 16.16 18.59
N MET A 19 -39.15 15.55 19.15
CA MET A 19 -39.01 15.41 20.61
C MET A 19 -38.32 16.65 21.18
N THR A 20 -39.01 17.36 22.06
CA THR A 20 -38.59 18.67 22.60
C THR A 20 -37.58 18.60 23.74
N ALA A 21 -37.16 17.40 24.17
CA ALA A 21 -36.24 17.23 25.29
C ALA A 21 -34.86 16.79 24.79
N GLU A 22 -33.87 17.69 24.90
CA GLU A 22 -32.45 17.40 24.59
C GLU A 22 -31.93 16.13 25.32
N ALA A 23 -32.48 15.86 26.52
CA ALA A 23 -32.15 14.67 27.30
C ALA A 23 -32.61 13.34 26.64
N GLU A 24 -33.77 13.33 25.98
CA GLU A 24 -34.27 12.14 25.28
C GLU A 24 -33.45 11.87 24.00
N GLN A 25 -33.04 12.94 23.31
CA GLN A 25 -32.14 12.85 22.16
C GLN A 25 -30.77 12.30 22.55
N GLN A 26 -30.17 12.76 23.65
CA GLN A 26 -28.90 12.22 24.15
C GLN A 26 -29.04 10.76 24.59
N ALA A 27 -30.12 10.40 25.29
CA ALA A 27 -30.36 9.02 25.71
C ALA A 27 -30.50 8.08 24.50
N LEU A 28 -31.24 8.49 23.46
CA LEU A 28 -31.36 7.70 22.25
C LEU A 28 -30.03 7.59 21.49
N GLN A 29 -29.28 8.68 21.37
CA GLN A 29 -27.94 8.65 20.76
C GLN A 29 -27.00 7.69 21.48
N SER A 30 -27.05 7.65 22.82
CA SER A 30 -26.30 6.67 23.63
C SER A 30 -26.74 5.24 23.31
N ILE A 31 -28.05 4.96 23.27
CA ILE A 31 -28.57 3.62 22.96
C ILE A 31 -28.16 3.18 21.55
N ILE A 32 -28.23 4.08 20.57
CA ILE A 32 -27.79 3.82 19.20
C ILE A 32 -26.30 3.51 19.19
N ALA A 33 -25.47 4.34 19.82
CA ALA A 33 -24.02 4.13 19.92
C ALA A 33 -23.69 2.79 20.59
N ASP A 34 -24.33 2.45 21.71
CA ASP A 34 -24.12 1.19 22.43
C ASP A 34 -24.54 -0.02 21.59
N THR A 35 -25.68 0.07 20.89
CA THR A 35 -26.16 -0.97 19.98
C THR A 35 -25.18 -1.15 18.82
N PHE A 36 -24.66 -0.05 18.27
CA PHE A 36 -23.64 -0.09 17.24
C PHE A 36 -22.35 -0.70 17.76
N HIS A 37 -21.85 -0.31 18.93
CA HIS A 37 -20.62 -0.88 19.50
C HIS A 37 -20.73 -2.39 19.76
N CYS A 38 -21.93 -2.87 20.12
CA CYS A 38 -22.19 -4.31 20.33
C CYS A 38 -22.41 -5.10 19.03
N SER A 39 -22.80 -4.45 17.93
CA SER A 39 -23.07 -5.14 16.66
C SER A 39 -21.79 -5.71 16.03
N PRO A 40 -21.82 -6.83 15.28
CA PRO A 40 -20.64 -7.34 14.58
C PRO A 40 -20.08 -6.31 13.59
N ALA A 41 -18.76 -6.14 13.54
CA ALA A 41 -18.12 -5.10 12.74
C ALA A 41 -18.47 -5.18 11.25
N ALA A 42 -18.54 -6.39 10.67
CA ALA A 42 -18.93 -6.58 9.27
C ALA A 42 -20.38 -6.13 9.00
N ALA A 43 -21.31 -6.45 9.90
CA ALA A 43 -22.71 -6.05 9.77
C ALA A 43 -22.88 -4.54 9.93
N ALA A 44 -22.18 -3.92 10.88
CA ALA A 44 -22.21 -2.48 11.08
C ALA A 44 -21.60 -1.72 9.90
N LEU A 45 -20.48 -2.21 9.37
CA LEU A 45 -19.84 -1.64 8.17
C LEU A 45 -20.81 -1.66 6.99
N ALA A 46 -21.44 -2.80 6.72
CA ALA A 46 -22.43 -2.92 5.65
C ALA A 46 -23.60 -1.96 5.85
N ALA A 47 -24.19 -1.93 7.06
CA ALA A 47 -25.32 -1.06 7.40
C ALA A 47 -25.02 0.42 7.15
N LEU A 48 -23.91 0.90 7.71
CA LEU A 48 -23.56 2.31 7.68
C LEU A 48 -23.15 2.75 6.27
N THR A 49 -22.43 1.90 5.56
CA THR A 49 -21.99 2.21 4.19
C THR A 49 -23.18 2.19 3.21
N GLU A 50 -24.11 1.24 3.36
CA GLU A 50 -25.37 1.22 2.61
C GLU A 50 -26.23 2.44 2.91
N HIS A 51 -26.40 2.79 4.19
CA HIS A 51 -27.17 3.97 4.60
C HIS A 51 -26.60 5.25 4.00
N LEU A 52 -25.28 5.46 4.07
CA LEU A 52 -24.63 6.60 3.38
C LEU A 52 -24.96 6.63 1.89
N SER A 53 -24.94 5.47 1.22
CA SER A 53 -25.21 5.39 -0.22
C SER A 53 -26.67 5.67 -0.58
N ALA A 54 -27.61 5.29 0.28
CA ALA A 54 -29.04 5.52 0.05
C ALA A 54 -29.43 6.98 0.27
N VAL A 55 -28.72 7.65 1.17
CA VAL A 55 -29.01 9.04 1.57
C VAL A 55 -28.36 10.07 0.65
N LEU A 56 -27.15 9.80 0.15
CA LEU A 56 -26.37 10.74 -0.67
C LEU A 56 -27.08 11.21 -1.97
N PRO A 57 -27.70 10.32 -2.79
CA PRO A 57 -28.33 10.72 -4.06
C PRO A 57 -29.44 11.76 -3.89
N LYS A 58 -30.14 11.75 -2.75
CA LYS A 58 -31.25 12.67 -2.49
C LYS A 58 -30.80 14.11 -2.25
N ARG A 59 -29.53 14.36 -1.94
CA ARG A 59 -29.03 15.72 -1.66
C ARG A 59 -28.68 16.51 -2.92
N CYS A 60 -28.35 15.85 -4.04
CA CYS A 60 -27.82 16.52 -5.24
C CYS A 60 -28.88 17.27 -6.07
N ASP A 61 -30.16 16.95 -5.92
CA ASP A 61 -31.24 17.50 -6.77
C ASP A 61 -31.90 18.78 -6.23
N HIS A 62 -31.33 19.41 -5.19
CA HIS A 62 -32.02 20.47 -4.43
C HIS A 62 -31.43 21.87 -4.62
N SER A 63 -31.11 22.22 -5.87
CA SER A 63 -30.74 23.60 -6.25
C SER A 63 -31.93 24.58 -6.31
N SER A 64 -33.16 24.16 -6.03
CA SER A 64 -34.36 25.01 -6.10
C SER A 64 -35.07 25.19 -4.75
N SER A 65 -34.69 26.25 -4.03
CA SER A 65 -35.41 27.11 -3.05
C SER A 65 -36.47 26.56 -2.06
N SER A 66 -36.77 25.27 -1.99
CA SER A 66 -37.70 24.70 -1.00
C SER A 66 -37.01 23.53 -0.28
N ARG A 67 -36.37 23.85 0.85
CA ARG A 67 -35.83 22.83 1.76
C ARG A 67 -37.01 22.08 2.39
N SER A 68 -37.39 20.95 1.80
CA SER A 68 -38.35 20.05 2.42
C SER A 68 -37.75 19.48 3.71
N SER A 69 -38.57 19.34 4.75
CA SER A 69 -38.16 18.76 6.05
C SER A 69 -37.54 17.36 5.90
N SER A 70 -37.94 16.59 4.88
CA SER A 70 -37.37 15.28 4.56
C SER A 70 -35.89 15.37 4.17
N ALA A 71 -35.47 16.40 3.42
CA ALA A 71 -34.08 16.56 3.03
C ALA A 71 -33.16 16.82 4.24
N ILE A 72 -33.63 17.60 5.22
CA ILE A 72 -32.89 17.92 6.45
C ILE A 72 -32.69 16.66 7.29
N ILE A 73 -33.74 15.86 7.44
CA ILE A 73 -33.71 14.61 8.21
C ILE A 73 -32.69 13.64 7.62
N THR A 74 -32.75 13.42 6.30
CA THR A 74 -31.76 12.57 5.63
C THR A 74 -30.35 13.13 5.77
N ALA A 75 -30.19 14.46 5.87
CA ALA A 75 -28.87 15.03 6.05
C ALA A 75 -28.26 14.64 7.41
N VAL A 76 -28.99 14.88 8.49
CA VAL A 76 -28.55 14.54 9.85
C VAL A 76 -28.25 13.03 9.99
N ALA A 77 -29.06 12.16 9.36
CA ALA A 77 -28.85 10.72 9.41
C ALA A 77 -27.53 10.29 8.73
N ALA A 78 -27.20 10.85 7.56
CA ALA A 78 -25.92 10.60 6.92
C ALA A 78 -24.73 11.16 7.72
N ASP A 79 -24.86 12.34 8.32
CA ASP A 79 -23.79 12.93 9.13
C ASP A 79 -23.54 12.06 10.38
N THR A 80 -24.60 11.56 11.02
CA THR A 80 -24.53 10.61 12.15
C THR A 80 -23.88 9.28 11.72
N ALA A 81 -24.27 8.73 10.57
CA ALA A 81 -23.68 7.47 10.08
C ALA A 81 -22.19 7.64 9.73
N ALA A 82 -21.81 8.79 9.18
CA ALA A 82 -20.42 9.14 8.93
C ALA A 82 -19.62 9.25 10.24
N GLU A 83 -20.19 9.88 11.27
CA GLU A 83 -19.57 9.97 12.58
C GLU A 83 -19.37 8.57 13.21
N LEU A 84 -20.39 7.70 13.18
CA LEU A 84 -20.29 6.33 13.69
C LEU A 84 -19.23 5.51 12.93
N LEU A 85 -19.12 5.68 11.61
CA LEU A 85 -18.05 5.06 10.82
C LEU A 85 -16.67 5.58 11.22
N ALA A 86 -16.52 6.89 11.41
CA ALA A 86 -15.29 7.50 11.87
C ALA A 86 -14.88 6.95 13.24
N GLN A 87 -15.79 6.96 14.21
CA GLN A 87 -15.52 6.49 15.57
C GLN A 87 -15.15 5.00 15.59
N ARG A 88 -15.83 4.17 14.79
CA ARG A 88 -15.65 2.72 14.86
C ARG A 88 -14.50 2.17 14.01
N PHE A 89 -14.21 2.77 12.86
CA PHE A 89 -13.25 2.22 11.89
C PHE A 89 -12.05 3.12 11.62
N ALA A 90 -12.12 4.41 11.94
CA ALA A 90 -11.05 5.36 11.67
C ALA A 90 -10.36 5.83 12.96
N ALA A 91 -11.10 6.03 14.05
CA ALA A 91 -10.56 6.60 15.28
C ALA A 91 -9.32 5.82 15.77
N PRO A 92 -8.26 6.50 16.22
CA PRO A 92 -7.09 5.82 16.78
C PRO A 92 -7.49 4.88 17.91
N GLY A 93 -7.07 3.61 17.85
CA GLY A 93 -7.45 2.59 18.83
C GLY A 93 -8.87 2.03 18.66
N SER A 94 -9.57 2.37 17.58
CA SER A 94 -10.89 1.79 17.30
C SER A 94 -10.81 0.28 17.08
N CYS A 95 -11.75 -0.47 17.65
CA CYS A 95 -11.76 -1.93 17.55
C CYS A 95 -12.38 -2.45 16.25
N GLY A 96 -13.01 -1.62 15.41
CA GLY A 96 -13.77 -2.09 14.23
C GLY A 96 -12.93 -2.86 13.22
N ILE A 97 -11.75 -2.35 12.85
CA ILE A 97 -10.82 -3.04 11.94
C ILE A 97 -10.25 -4.29 12.59
N GLN A 98 -9.88 -4.22 13.87
CA GLN A 98 -9.37 -5.38 14.61
C GLN A 98 -10.41 -6.50 14.68
N GLN A 99 -11.67 -6.18 14.96
CA GLN A 99 -12.79 -7.13 14.97
C GLN A 99 -13.00 -7.77 13.59
N LEU A 100 -12.89 -6.99 12.50
CA LEU A 100 -12.95 -7.53 11.14
C LEU A 100 -11.82 -8.53 10.88
N LEU A 101 -10.59 -8.18 11.24
CA LEU A 101 -9.43 -9.05 11.01
C LEU A 101 -9.47 -10.31 11.87
N LEU A 102 -9.90 -10.20 13.13
CA LEU A 102 -10.18 -11.35 14.00
C LEU A 102 -11.24 -12.27 13.40
N SER A 103 -12.29 -11.71 12.79
CA SER A 103 -13.33 -12.50 12.11
C SER A 103 -12.81 -13.20 10.85
N CYS A 104 -11.75 -12.67 10.21
CA CYS A 104 -11.11 -13.33 9.07
C CYS A 104 -10.18 -14.48 9.47
N ASP A 105 -9.56 -14.40 10.65
CA ASP A 105 -8.60 -15.38 11.15
C ASP A 105 -9.22 -16.43 12.08
N ALA A 106 -10.51 -16.28 12.44
CA ALA A 106 -11.23 -17.27 13.21
C ALA A 106 -11.14 -18.62 12.50
N ALA A 107 -10.41 -19.58 13.07
CA ALA A 107 -10.42 -20.93 12.53
C ALA A 107 -11.87 -21.45 12.58
N PRO A 108 -12.33 -22.21 11.58
CA PRO A 108 -13.53 -23.02 11.72
C PRO A 108 -13.20 -24.13 12.73
N GLN A 109 -13.01 -23.77 13.99
CA GLN A 109 -12.88 -24.76 15.06
C GLN A 109 -14.19 -25.50 15.09
N ASP A 110 -14.09 -26.82 15.01
CA ASP A 110 -15.17 -27.79 15.01
C ASP A 110 -16.31 -27.36 15.93
N ALA A 111 -17.28 -26.65 15.34
CA ALA A 111 -18.45 -26.12 16.04
C ALA A 111 -19.33 -27.25 16.63
N MET A 112 -18.97 -28.50 16.36
CA MET A 112 -19.58 -29.70 16.95
C MET A 112 -18.98 -30.10 18.31
N SER A 113 -17.73 -29.74 18.63
CA SER A 113 -17.04 -30.28 19.82
C SER A 113 -17.37 -29.53 21.12
N SER A 114 -17.59 -28.21 21.05
CA SER A 114 -17.80 -27.35 22.23
C SER A 114 -19.27 -27.24 22.66
N ALA A 115 -20.21 -27.44 21.74
CA ALA A 115 -21.65 -27.46 22.06
C ALA A 115 -22.04 -28.59 23.03
N GLN A 116 -21.28 -29.69 23.08
CA GLN A 116 -21.52 -30.78 24.03
C GLN A 116 -20.85 -30.60 25.40
N GLN A 117 -19.77 -29.81 25.52
CA GLN A 117 -19.08 -29.62 26.80
C GLN A 117 -19.60 -28.44 27.64
N GLN A 118 -20.27 -27.47 27.02
CA GLN A 118 -20.75 -26.28 27.74
C GLN A 118 -22.05 -26.50 28.53
N GLN A 119 -22.75 -27.61 28.31
CA GLN A 119 -23.97 -27.97 29.06
C GLN A 119 -23.72 -28.55 30.47
N GLN A 120 -22.47 -28.82 30.88
CA GLN A 120 -22.19 -29.44 32.18
C GLN A 120 -21.55 -28.52 33.23
N LYS A 121 -21.37 -27.21 32.98
CA LYS A 121 -20.58 -26.36 33.90
C LYS A 121 -21.16 -24.97 34.23
N GLU A 122 -22.42 -24.71 33.92
CA GLU A 122 -23.09 -23.43 34.24
C GLU A 122 -24.00 -23.56 35.47
N GLU A 123 -23.47 -23.43 36.68
CA GLU A 123 -24.31 -23.20 37.87
C GLU A 123 -23.72 -22.25 38.93
N GLY A 124 -22.60 -21.55 38.69
CA GLY A 124 -22.04 -20.71 39.75
C GLY A 124 -21.00 -19.67 39.34
N ASN A 125 -21.43 -18.60 38.65
CA ASN A 125 -20.91 -17.21 38.73
C ASN A 125 -21.32 -16.42 37.47
N ASN A 126 -22.60 -16.05 37.39
CA ASN A 126 -23.18 -15.35 36.26
C ASN A 126 -23.29 -13.86 36.57
N HIS A 127 -22.62 -13.01 35.80
CA HIS A 127 -23.16 -11.77 35.20
C HIS A 127 -22.05 -10.99 34.48
N GLN A 128 -20.82 -10.91 35.03
CA GLN A 128 -19.75 -10.14 34.39
C GLN A 128 -18.98 -10.92 33.30
N GLN A 129 -18.97 -12.25 33.37
CA GLN A 129 -18.33 -13.10 32.36
C GLN A 129 -19.20 -13.30 31.11
N GLN A 130 -20.52 -13.14 31.24
CA GLN A 130 -21.48 -13.37 30.14
C GLN A 130 -21.34 -12.34 29.01
N GLN A 131 -20.94 -11.10 29.32
CA GLN A 131 -20.66 -10.08 28.29
C GLN A 131 -19.39 -10.35 27.48
N ARG A 132 -18.40 -11.09 28.01
CA ARG A 132 -17.22 -11.51 27.22
C ARG A 132 -17.54 -12.71 26.31
N VAL A 133 -18.41 -13.61 26.75
CA VAL A 133 -18.76 -14.83 26.00
C VAL A 133 -19.63 -14.53 24.77
N ALA A 134 -20.42 -13.45 24.78
CA ALA A 134 -21.21 -13.05 23.62
C ALA A 134 -20.37 -12.71 22.37
N TRP A 135 -19.09 -12.37 22.53
CA TRP A 135 -18.16 -12.12 21.41
C TRP A 135 -17.54 -13.41 20.86
N SER A 136 -17.67 -14.54 21.55
CA SER A 136 -16.86 -15.74 21.30
C SER A 136 -17.35 -16.62 20.16
N VAL A 137 -18.49 -16.32 19.52
CA VAL A 137 -18.97 -17.05 18.33
C VAL A 137 -18.95 -16.12 17.12
N MET A 138 -17.78 -15.57 16.79
CA MET A 138 -17.59 -14.94 15.49
C MET A 138 -17.37 -16.04 14.46
N LEU A 139 -18.33 -16.19 13.53
CA LEU A 139 -18.15 -17.08 12.39
C LEU A 139 -17.02 -16.55 11.49
N PRO A 140 -16.16 -17.42 10.95
CA PRO A 140 -15.17 -17.03 9.97
C PRO A 140 -15.82 -16.34 8.77
N LEU A 141 -15.25 -15.22 8.35
CA LEU A 141 -15.65 -14.55 7.12
C LEU A 141 -15.26 -15.40 5.91
N THR A 142 -16.21 -15.59 4.98
CA THR A 142 -15.92 -16.24 3.70
C THR A 142 -15.07 -15.34 2.80
N ALA A 143 -14.43 -15.92 1.78
CA ALA A 143 -13.66 -15.13 0.81
C ALA A 143 -14.50 -14.01 0.16
N ASP A 144 -15.78 -14.24 -0.12
CA ASP A 144 -16.66 -13.22 -0.70
C ASP A 144 -16.96 -12.10 0.30
N GLN A 145 -17.18 -12.44 1.58
CA GLN A 145 -17.41 -11.45 2.64
C GLN A 145 -16.18 -10.61 2.92
N ILE A 146 -14.97 -11.19 2.84
CA ILE A 146 -13.71 -10.44 2.94
C ILE A 146 -13.58 -9.44 1.77
N GLU A 147 -13.92 -9.86 0.55
CA GLU A 147 -13.91 -8.98 -0.63
C GLU A 147 -14.93 -7.84 -0.50
N GLU A 148 -16.14 -8.14 -0.01
CA GLU A 148 -17.19 -7.16 0.23
C GLU A 148 -16.79 -6.17 1.34
N ALA A 149 -16.27 -6.64 2.47
CA ALA A 149 -15.80 -5.79 3.55
C ALA A 149 -14.66 -4.86 3.09
N ALA A 150 -13.69 -5.38 2.32
CA ALA A 150 -12.63 -4.57 1.72
C ALA A 150 -13.19 -3.51 0.75
N GLN A 151 -14.20 -3.87 -0.06
CA GLN A 151 -14.87 -2.95 -0.98
C GLN A 151 -15.62 -1.85 -0.23
N GLN A 152 -16.36 -2.20 0.83
CA GLN A 152 -17.09 -1.26 1.67
C GLN A 152 -16.14 -0.28 2.36
N LEU A 153 -15.08 -0.78 3.02
CA LEU A 153 -14.05 0.04 3.65
C LEU A 153 -13.39 1.00 2.65
N ALA A 154 -13.01 0.51 1.46
CA ALA A 154 -12.39 1.34 0.44
C ALA A 154 -13.33 2.40 -0.15
N SER A 155 -14.65 2.24 -0.03
CA SER A 155 -15.64 3.19 -0.53
C SER A 155 -15.98 4.32 0.45
N ILE A 156 -15.64 4.17 1.74
CA ILE A 156 -15.97 5.17 2.78
C ILE A 156 -15.40 6.55 2.45
N PRO A 157 -14.12 6.73 2.06
CA PRO A 157 -13.58 8.04 1.75
C PRO A 157 -14.34 8.74 0.60
N ASP A 158 -14.67 8.01 -0.46
CA ASP A 158 -15.39 8.57 -1.61
C ASP A 158 -16.82 8.99 -1.23
N ARG A 159 -17.50 8.20 -0.39
CA ARG A 159 -18.84 8.50 0.08
C ARG A 159 -18.84 9.67 1.05
N ALA A 160 -17.86 9.72 1.95
CA ALA A 160 -17.70 10.79 2.90
C ALA A 160 -17.40 12.13 2.22
N GLN A 161 -16.64 12.13 1.11
CA GLN A 161 -16.36 13.33 0.31
C GLN A 161 -17.61 14.00 -0.30
N GLN A 162 -18.73 13.29 -0.38
CA GLN A 162 -19.99 13.85 -0.88
C GLN A 162 -20.78 14.58 0.22
N LEU A 163 -20.34 14.51 1.48
CA LEU A 163 -20.94 15.24 2.58
C LEU A 163 -20.46 16.70 2.58
N PRO A 164 -21.33 17.67 2.93
CA PRO A 164 -20.96 19.07 3.02
C PRO A 164 -19.90 19.32 4.09
N GLU A 165 -19.98 18.59 5.20
CA GLU A 165 -19.00 18.60 6.28
C GLU A 165 -18.45 17.19 6.44
N VAL A 166 -17.25 16.97 5.90
CA VAL A 166 -16.57 15.67 6.01
C VAL A 166 -15.90 15.59 7.38
N PRO A 167 -16.26 14.63 8.26
CA PRO A 167 -15.55 14.43 9.51
C PRO A 167 -14.05 14.29 9.25
N ALA A 168 -13.21 14.98 10.03
CA ALA A 168 -11.77 15.01 9.81
C ALA A 168 -11.14 13.60 9.74
N LEU A 169 -11.71 12.63 10.48
CA LEU A 169 -11.29 11.23 10.47
C LEU A 169 -11.62 10.50 9.17
N LEU A 170 -12.69 10.86 8.47
CA LEU A 170 -13.10 10.26 7.20
C LEU A 170 -12.44 10.92 5.97
N GLN A 171 -11.62 11.94 6.15
CA GLN A 171 -10.83 12.45 5.04
C GLN A 171 -9.95 11.33 4.47
N PRO A 172 -9.79 11.22 3.13
CA PRO A 172 -9.07 10.09 2.53
C PRO A 172 -7.65 9.89 3.09
N ALA A 173 -6.95 10.99 3.40
CA ALA A 173 -5.61 10.93 3.96
C ALA A 173 -5.57 10.32 5.36
N SER A 174 -6.46 10.76 6.26
CA SER A 174 -6.53 10.26 7.64
C SER A 174 -7.08 8.85 7.70
N PHE A 175 -8.18 8.59 6.99
CA PHE A 175 -8.89 7.31 7.00
C PHE A 175 -8.00 6.19 6.47
N VAL A 176 -7.43 6.37 5.27
CA VAL A 176 -6.55 5.36 4.65
C VAL A 176 -5.37 5.07 5.55
N ARG A 177 -4.78 6.11 6.15
CA ARG A 177 -3.66 5.94 7.09
C ARG A 177 -4.06 5.12 8.31
N GLN A 178 -5.15 5.50 8.98
CA GLN A 178 -5.58 4.84 10.21
C GLN A 178 -5.97 3.38 9.98
N VAL A 179 -6.76 3.11 8.93
CA VAL A 179 -7.19 1.75 8.62
C VAL A 179 -6.01 0.86 8.24
N LEU A 180 -5.10 1.33 7.39
CA LEU A 180 -3.92 0.55 7.02
C LEU A 180 -2.97 0.33 8.20
N GLN A 181 -2.81 1.34 9.06
CA GLN A 181 -2.03 1.21 10.28
C GLN A 181 -2.60 0.15 11.21
N GLN A 182 -3.90 0.19 11.48
CA GLN A 182 -4.56 -0.81 12.31
C GLN A 182 -4.44 -2.21 11.69
N ALA A 183 -4.61 -2.33 10.37
CA ALA A 183 -4.53 -3.61 9.68
C ALA A 183 -3.12 -4.22 9.72
N LEU A 184 -2.08 -3.43 9.44
CA LEU A 184 -0.70 -3.92 9.46
C LEU A 184 -0.20 -4.18 10.88
N GLN A 185 -0.60 -3.37 11.86
CA GLN A 185 -0.29 -3.63 13.27
C GLN A 185 -0.89 -4.95 13.74
N PHE A 186 -2.14 -5.23 13.37
CA PHE A 186 -2.78 -6.51 13.69
C PHE A 186 -2.03 -7.69 13.06
N ILE A 187 -1.75 -7.65 11.76
CA ILE A 187 -0.99 -8.71 11.06
C ILE A 187 0.37 -8.93 11.72
N SER A 188 1.05 -7.84 12.07
CA SER A 188 2.34 -7.87 12.75
C SER A 188 2.27 -8.60 14.10
N ILE A 189 1.23 -8.34 14.90
CA ILE A 189 1.00 -9.01 16.20
C ILE A 189 0.66 -10.49 16.00
N SER A 190 -0.19 -10.81 15.02
CA SER A 190 -0.57 -12.19 14.71
C SER A 190 0.64 -13.02 14.27
N MET A 191 1.51 -12.46 13.42
CA MET A 191 2.74 -13.13 12.97
C MET A 191 3.71 -13.44 14.12
N SER A 192 3.90 -12.50 15.05
CA SER A 192 4.75 -12.71 16.23
C SER A 192 4.18 -13.72 17.23
N SER A 193 2.87 -13.93 17.22
CA SER A 193 2.21 -14.88 18.14
C SER A 193 2.37 -16.33 17.66
N SER A 194 2.40 -16.57 16.35
CA SER A 194 2.57 -17.91 15.76
C SER A 194 3.97 -18.50 15.95
N SER A 195 5.01 -17.67 16.07
CA SER A 195 6.40 -18.15 16.19
C SER A 195 6.71 -18.83 17.54
N ASN A 196 5.95 -18.54 18.59
CA ASN A 196 6.23 -19.06 19.94
C ASN A 196 5.68 -20.48 20.17
N LEU A 197 4.82 -21.00 19.30
CA LEU A 197 4.13 -22.27 19.51
C LEU A 197 4.88 -23.50 18.96
N ASN A 198 6.06 -23.31 18.34
CA ASN A 198 6.75 -24.38 17.61
C ASN A 198 8.03 -24.91 18.28
N VAL A 199 8.34 -24.51 19.52
CA VAL A 199 9.63 -24.84 20.18
C VAL A 199 9.60 -26.16 20.97
N ASP A 200 8.43 -26.71 21.33
CA ASP A 200 8.36 -27.85 22.25
C ASP A 200 8.18 -29.24 21.61
N SER A 201 8.32 -29.35 20.28
CA SER A 201 8.12 -30.62 19.56
C SER A 201 9.39 -31.15 18.87
N ASN A 202 10.49 -31.33 19.60
CA ASN A 202 11.55 -32.25 19.14
C ASN A 202 12.51 -32.71 20.26
N GLY A 203 12.00 -33.55 21.16
CA GLY A 203 12.82 -34.52 21.88
C GLY A 203 12.97 -35.80 21.06
N GLY A 204 13.79 -35.76 20.01
CA GLY A 204 14.02 -36.91 19.11
C GLY A 204 15.48 -36.97 18.66
N ILE A 205 16.28 -37.77 19.35
CA ILE A 205 17.69 -38.04 19.06
C ILE A 205 17.78 -38.79 17.72
N GLY A 206 18.35 -38.14 16.70
CA GLY A 206 18.61 -38.75 15.40
C GLY A 206 19.79 -38.05 14.71
N THR A 207 20.95 -38.68 14.81
CA THR A 207 22.23 -38.31 14.19
C THR A 207 22.20 -38.51 12.67
N GLY A 208 22.65 -37.53 11.87
CA GLY A 208 23.06 -37.78 10.48
C GLY A 208 22.99 -36.59 9.53
N ASP A 209 24.13 -35.90 9.38
CA ASP A 209 24.62 -35.04 8.30
C ASP A 209 23.70 -34.63 7.11
N ALA A 210 23.47 -33.31 6.96
CA ALA A 210 23.78 -32.49 5.77
C ALA A 210 23.16 -31.07 5.87
N PRO A 211 23.90 -29.98 5.56
CA PRO A 211 23.35 -28.62 5.58
C PRO A 211 22.62 -28.34 4.25
N THR A 212 21.31 -28.59 4.22
CA THR A 212 20.45 -28.11 3.14
C THR A 212 19.95 -26.70 3.48
N LEU A 213 20.36 -25.71 2.68
CA LEU A 213 19.80 -24.36 2.66
C LEU A 213 18.28 -24.45 2.41
N HIS A 214 17.49 -24.40 3.48
CA HIS A 214 16.04 -24.32 3.39
C HIS A 214 15.62 -22.97 2.83
N THR A 215 15.51 -22.88 1.50
CA THR A 215 14.49 -22.05 0.85
C THR A 215 13.12 -22.64 1.19
N ALA A 216 12.71 -22.51 2.45
CA ALA A 216 11.34 -22.78 2.85
C ALA A 216 10.48 -21.70 2.22
N ALA A 217 9.89 -22.01 1.07
CA ALA A 217 8.89 -21.17 0.44
C ALA A 217 7.80 -20.90 1.49
N PRO A 218 7.58 -19.63 1.89
CA PRO A 218 6.54 -19.29 2.85
C PRO A 218 5.19 -19.32 2.12
N ALA A 219 4.78 -20.50 1.65
CA ALA A 219 3.41 -20.80 1.28
C ALA A 219 2.58 -21.16 2.54
N ALA A 220 2.95 -20.56 3.68
CA ALA A 220 2.16 -20.58 4.89
C ALA A 220 0.79 -19.97 4.57
N ALA A 221 -0.28 -20.65 4.96
CA ALA A 221 -1.66 -20.24 4.74
C ALA A 221 -1.80 -18.72 4.94
N VAL A 222 -2.11 -18.01 3.86
CA VAL A 222 -2.36 -16.57 3.88
C VAL A 222 -3.51 -16.36 4.85
N SER A 223 -3.22 -15.79 6.02
CA SER A 223 -4.23 -15.55 7.04
C SER A 223 -5.33 -14.66 6.44
N GLY A 224 -6.58 -14.88 6.83
CA GLY A 224 -7.70 -14.08 6.32
C GLY A 224 -7.48 -12.58 6.56
N ALA A 225 -6.80 -12.20 7.64
CA ALA A 225 -6.40 -10.82 7.92
C ALA A 225 -5.43 -10.27 6.85
N THR A 226 -4.41 -11.03 6.45
CA THR A 226 -3.51 -10.62 5.36
C THR A 226 -4.24 -10.49 4.02
N ALA A 227 -5.19 -11.40 3.74
CA ALA A 227 -6.03 -11.32 2.55
C ALA A 227 -6.94 -10.07 2.57
N LEU A 228 -7.57 -9.74 3.71
CA LEU A 228 -8.38 -8.53 3.85
C LEU A 228 -7.55 -7.26 3.61
N ALA A 229 -6.37 -7.16 4.23
CA ALA A 229 -5.48 -6.01 4.07
C ALA A 229 -5.02 -5.84 2.61
N ALA A 230 -4.64 -6.93 1.94
CA ALA A 230 -4.24 -6.90 0.53
C ALA A 230 -5.39 -6.47 -0.40
N ARG A 231 -6.59 -7.02 -0.20
CA ARG A 231 -7.79 -6.64 -0.97
C ARG A 231 -8.17 -5.18 -0.71
N LEU A 232 -8.13 -4.74 0.56
CA LEU A 232 -8.39 -3.35 0.91
C LEU A 232 -7.42 -2.40 0.21
N MET A 233 -6.11 -2.65 0.28
CA MET A 233 -5.11 -1.84 -0.41
C MET A 233 -5.35 -1.83 -1.92
N ARG A 234 -5.66 -2.98 -2.51
CA ARG A 234 -6.00 -3.08 -3.94
C ARG A 234 -7.19 -2.18 -4.29
N LYS A 235 -8.29 -2.25 -3.53
CA LYS A 235 -9.48 -1.42 -3.78
C LYS A 235 -9.18 0.07 -3.60
N LEU A 236 -8.40 0.45 -2.59
CA LEU A 236 -7.98 1.84 -2.41
C LEU A 236 -7.14 2.34 -3.60
N LEU A 237 -6.25 1.49 -4.15
CA LEU A 237 -5.43 1.82 -5.32
C LEU A 237 -6.26 1.95 -6.61
N THR A 238 -7.28 1.10 -6.80
CA THR A 238 -8.15 1.19 -7.98
C THR A 238 -9.05 2.43 -7.93
N ARG A 239 -9.45 2.88 -6.74
CA ARG A 239 -10.27 4.09 -6.51
C ARG A 239 -9.49 5.41 -6.54
N GLY A 240 -8.18 5.35 -6.80
CA GLY A 240 -7.36 6.56 -6.95
C GLY A 240 -6.71 7.06 -5.65
N HIS A 241 -6.82 6.32 -4.55
CA HIS A 241 -6.19 6.69 -3.28
C HIS A 241 -4.71 6.30 -3.17
N ALA A 242 -4.03 6.05 -4.30
CA ALA A 242 -2.65 5.56 -4.32
C ALA A 242 -1.66 6.49 -3.59
N LYS A 243 -1.85 7.81 -3.67
CA LYS A 243 -1.03 8.79 -2.94
C LYS A 243 -1.17 8.62 -1.43
N HIS A 244 -2.39 8.41 -0.93
CA HIS A 244 -2.66 8.25 0.51
C HIS A 244 -2.16 6.90 1.03
N VAL A 245 -2.33 5.83 0.26
CA VAL A 245 -1.78 4.52 0.59
C VAL A 245 -0.25 4.59 0.71
N ALA A 246 0.44 5.16 -0.29
CA ALA A 246 1.89 5.30 -0.24
C ALA A 246 2.35 6.17 0.94
N ALA A 247 1.70 7.32 1.17
CA ALA A 247 2.02 8.18 2.31
C ALA A 247 1.83 7.46 3.65
N ALA A 248 0.78 6.66 3.81
CA ALA A 248 0.53 5.86 5.00
C ALA A 248 1.64 4.82 5.22
N LEU A 249 2.00 4.05 4.19
CA LEU A 249 3.07 3.05 4.28
C LEU A 249 4.41 3.67 4.68
N LEU A 250 4.73 4.84 4.12
CA LEU A 250 5.95 5.58 4.43
C LEU A 250 5.95 6.13 5.84
N GLN A 251 4.82 6.65 6.30
CA GLN A 251 4.70 7.12 7.67
C GLN A 251 4.90 5.95 8.66
N MET A 252 4.37 4.77 8.35
CA MET A 252 4.60 3.58 9.18
C MET A 252 6.06 3.13 9.21
N LEU A 253 6.77 3.25 8.09
CA LEU A 253 8.23 3.03 8.04
C LEU A 253 9.02 4.08 8.81
N ALA A 254 8.62 5.35 8.73
CA ALA A 254 9.30 6.46 9.38
C ALA A 254 9.08 6.48 10.89
N CYS A 255 7.91 6.06 11.36
CA CYS A 255 7.59 5.97 12.79
C CYS A 255 8.21 4.75 13.50
N GLN A 256 9.04 3.97 12.81
CA GLN A 256 9.71 2.83 13.42
C GLN A 256 10.83 3.32 14.34
N PRO A 257 10.79 3.03 15.66
CA PRO A 257 11.76 3.57 16.60
C PRO A 257 13.16 3.03 16.30
N ALA A 258 14.07 3.93 15.92
CA ALA A 258 15.48 3.60 15.63
C ALA A 258 16.25 3.03 16.83
N ALA A 259 15.69 3.12 18.05
CA ALA A 259 16.37 2.84 19.31
C ALA A 259 16.30 1.38 19.80
N ALA A 260 15.58 0.49 19.12
CA ALA A 260 15.59 -0.93 19.48
C ALA A 260 16.81 -1.60 18.82
N ALA A 261 17.95 -1.61 19.52
CA ALA A 261 19.18 -2.31 19.13
C ALA A 261 19.06 -3.86 19.10
N GLU A 262 17.84 -4.38 19.18
CA GLU A 262 17.51 -5.80 19.13
C GLU A 262 17.01 -6.14 17.71
N PRO A 263 17.83 -6.80 16.87
CA PRO A 263 17.49 -7.08 15.46
C PRO A 263 16.29 -8.03 15.29
N ALA A 264 15.81 -8.68 16.36
CA ALA A 264 14.73 -9.66 16.31
C ALA A 264 13.32 -9.04 16.38
N ALA A 265 13.13 -7.90 17.04
CA ALA A 265 11.78 -7.34 17.29
C ALA A 265 11.34 -6.28 16.25
N ALA A 266 12.28 -5.62 15.58
CA ALA A 266 11.97 -4.55 14.61
C ALA A 266 11.51 -5.05 13.23
N ALA A 267 11.54 -6.36 12.95
CA ALA A 267 11.21 -6.89 11.62
C ALA A 267 9.69 -6.94 11.32
N SER A 268 8.83 -6.85 12.33
CA SER A 268 7.43 -7.29 12.22
C SER A 268 6.51 -6.42 11.33
N PRO A 269 6.52 -5.06 11.36
CA PRO A 269 5.63 -4.29 10.49
C PRO A 269 6.12 -4.25 9.03
N VAL A 270 7.45 -4.29 8.84
CA VAL A 270 8.06 -4.34 7.50
C VAL A 270 7.71 -5.65 6.82
N LEU A 271 7.78 -6.77 7.55
CA LEU A 271 7.42 -8.09 7.03
C LEU A 271 5.91 -8.19 6.74
N ALA A 272 5.05 -7.69 7.63
CA ALA A 272 3.60 -7.61 7.36
C ALA A 272 3.31 -6.83 6.06
N MET A 273 3.96 -5.68 5.88
CA MET A 273 3.82 -4.89 4.66
C MET A 273 4.38 -5.62 3.43
N GLN A 274 5.53 -6.30 3.52
CA GLN A 274 6.08 -7.10 2.43
C GLN A 274 5.11 -8.21 2.01
N VAL A 275 4.51 -8.93 2.96
CA VAL A 275 3.52 -9.98 2.67
C VAL A 275 2.30 -9.39 1.96
N VAL A 276 1.80 -8.24 2.41
CA VAL A 276 0.67 -7.57 1.77
C VAL A 276 1.03 -7.07 0.36
N LEU A 277 2.22 -6.52 0.16
CA LEU A 277 2.69 -6.07 -1.15
C LEU A 277 2.91 -7.23 -2.13
N LEU A 278 3.37 -8.37 -1.64
CA LEU A 278 3.51 -9.60 -2.42
C LEU A 278 2.15 -10.17 -2.84
N GLN A 279 1.11 -10.05 -2.01
CA GLN A 279 -0.26 -10.41 -2.43
C GLN A 279 -0.78 -9.43 -3.50
N LEU A 280 -0.44 -8.15 -3.36
CA LEU A 280 -0.90 -7.08 -4.24
C LEU A 280 -0.25 -7.12 -5.62
N SER A 281 0.90 -7.78 -5.74
CA SER A 281 1.67 -7.84 -6.97
C SER A 281 1.06 -8.73 -8.06
N SER A 282 0.14 -9.62 -7.67
CA SER A 282 -0.81 -10.27 -8.59
C SER A 282 -1.63 -9.27 -9.43
N HIS A 283 -1.71 -8.00 -9.01
CA HIS A 283 -2.34 -6.90 -9.72
C HIS A 283 -1.31 -5.87 -10.18
N THR A 284 -0.71 -6.15 -11.35
CA THR A 284 0.35 -5.33 -11.97
C THR A 284 0.06 -3.83 -11.98
N ALA A 285 -1.16 -3.41 -12.35
CA ALA A 285 -1.54 -1.99 -12.38
C ALA A 285 -1.58 -1.33 -10.99
N ALA A 286 -2.03 -2.06 -9.96
CA ALA A 286 -2.08 -1.54 -8.60
C ALA A 286 -0.67 -1.47 -7.99
N ALA A 287 0.13 -2.52 -8.21
CA ALA A 287 1.53 -2.56 -7.81
C ALA A 287 2.36 -1.46 -8.48
N GLU A 288 2.18 -1.22 -9.78
CA GLU A 288 2.83 -0.13 -10.50
C GLU A 288 2.51 1.23 -9.88
N LYS A 289 1.23 1.53 -9.64
CA LYS A 289 0.80 2.79 -9.01
C LYS A 289 1.44 2.96 -7.64
N LEU A 290 1.48 1.91 -6.83
CA LEU A 290 2.07 1.94 -5.50
C LEU A 290 3.58 2.14 -5.56
N LEU A 291 4.30 1.42 -6.43
CA LEU A 291 5.74 1.58 -6.63
C LEU A 291 6.09 3.00 -7.07
N VAL A 292 5.36 3.56 -8.05
CA VAL A 292 5.57 4.95 -8.50
C VAL A 292 5.37 5.93 -7.34
N GLN A 293 4.33 5.75 -6.55
CA GLN A 293 4.04 6.67 -5.45
C GLN A 293 5.06 6.53 -4.32
N LEU A 294 5.49 5.32 -3.98
CA LEU A 294 6.58 5.10 -3.01
C LEU A 294 7.87 5.79 -3.48
N LEU A 295 8.29 5.54 -4.72
CA LEU A 295 9.50 6.16 -5.29
C LEU A 295 9.40 7.69 -5.30
N ARG A 296 8.25 8.26 -5.70
CA ARG A 296 8.04 9.72 -5.71
C ARG A 296 8.15 10.33 -4.31
N GLN A 297 7.52 9.70 -3.32
CA GLN A 297 7.54 10.21 -1.96
C GLN A 297 8.96 10.13 -1.35
N PHE A 298 9.69 9.03 -1.58
CA PHE A 298 11.10 8.93 -1.19
C PHE A 298 11.99 9.92 -1.94
N GLY A 299 11.76 10.12 -3.24
CA GLY A 299 12.52 11.07 -4.05
C GLY A 299 12.32 12.51 -3.60
N MET A 300 11.10 12.89 -3.20
CA MET A 300 10.78 14.22 -2.65
C MET A 300 11.39 14.42 -1.25
N ALA A 301 11.31 13.40 -0.38
CA ALA A 301 11.89 13.46 0.95
C ALA A 301 13.43 13.54 0.90
N GLY A 302 14.06 12.80 -0.02
CA GLY A 302 15.51 12.79 -0.19
C GLY A 302 16.09 14.13 -0.68
N GLN A 303 15.32 14.97 -1.37
CA GLN A 303 15.79 16.30 -1.76
C GLN A 303 15.88 17.28 -0.58
N GLN A 304 15.10 17.05 0.47
CA GLN A 304 15.07 17.92 1.65
C GLN A 304 16.06 17.51 2.73
N LEU A 305 16.51 16.25 2.70
CA LEU A 305 17.31 15.64 3.76
C LEU A 305 18.74 15.40 3.25
N GLN A 306 19.71 16.15 3.78
CA GLN A 306 21.13 15.95 3.45
C GLN A 306 21.80 14.96 4.41
N GLY A 307 22.63 14.06 3.87
CA GLY A 307 23.54 13.20 4.64
C GLY A 307 22.91 11.88 5.13
N GLN A 308 23.15 11.55 6.41
CA GLN A 308 22.85 10.23 6.98
C GLN A 308 21.36 9.82 6.89
N GLN A 309 20.44 10.78 6.96
CA GLN A 309 19.01 10.48 6.92
C GLN A 309 18.57 9.99 5.53
N GLN A 310 19.18 10.50 4.46
CA GLN A 310 18.93 10.02 3.10
C GLN A 310 19.38 8.57 2.94
N GLN A 311 20.56 8.23 3.48
CA GLN A 311 21.09 6.87 3.44
C GLN A 311 20.20 5.91 4.23
N GLN A 312 19.68 6.31 5.39
CA GLN A 312 18.73 5.50 6.17
C GLN A 312 17.42 5.25 5.41
N GLN A 313 16.84 6.29 4.80
CA GLN A 313 15.64 6.13 3.98
C GLN A 313 15.87 5.22 2.78
N GLN A 314 17.03 5.33 2.12
CA GLN A 314 17.40 4.45 1.02
C GLN A 314 17.54 2.98 1.49
N GLN A 315 18.12 2.76 2.68
CA GLN A 315 18.22 1.42 3.27
C GLN A 315 16.84 0.84 3.62
N GLN A 316 15.92 1.65 4.16
CA GLN A 316 14.55 1.23 4.44
C GLN A 316 13.79 0.86 3.15
N LEU A 317 13.91 1.69 2.12
CA LEU A 317 13.32 1.41 0.80
C LEU A 317 13.90 0.13 0.21
N LYS A 318 15.22 -0.07 0.31
CA LYS A 318 15.91 -1.28 -0.15
C LYS A 318 15.42 -2.52 0.61
N ALA A 319 15.31 -2.43 1.94
CA ALA A 319 14.81 -3.53 2.78
C ALA A 319 13.36 -3.90 2.41
N LEU A 320 12.55 -2.92 2.03
CA LEU A 320 11.17 -3.14 1.59
C LEU A 320 11.08 -3.74 0.19
N LEU A 321 11.77 -3.15 -0.79
CA LEU A 321 11.62 -3.51 -2.19
C LEU A 321 12.43 -4.72 -2.62
N CYS A 322 13.59 -4.99 -2.01
CA CYS A 322 14.43 -6.09 -2.48
C CYS A 322 13.79 -7.47 -2.35
N PRO A 323 13.21 -7.84 -1.20
CA PRO A 323 12.51 -9.11 -1.09
C PRO A 323 11.39 -9.22 -2.14
N LEU A 324 10.65 -8.15 -2.38
CA LEU A 324 9.56 -8.11 -3.36
C LEU A 324 10.03 -8.31 -4.81
N LEU A 325 11.10 -7.63 -5.21
CA LEU A 325 11.66 -7.72 -6.58
C LEU A 325 12.37 -9.06 -6.83
N VAL A 326 12.93 -9.66 -5.79
CA VAL A 326 13.54 -11.00 -5.85
C VAL A 326 12.47 -12.08 -5.95
N LEU A 327 11.43 -12.00 -5.11
CA LEU A 327 10.38 -13.01 -5.01
C LEU A 327 9.39 -12.97 -6.18
N ASP A 328 9.02 -11.80 -6.69
CA ASP A 328 8.00 -11.69 -7.74
C ASP A 328 8.54 -11.19 -9.09
N PRO A 329 8.53 -12.05 -10.14
CA PRO A 329 8.92 -11.65 -11.50
C PRO A 329 7.99 -10.58 -12.09
N ASN A 330 6.72 -10.48 -11.68
CA ASN A 330 5.79 -9.46 -12.20
C ASN A 330 6.20 -8.06 -11.74
N LEU A 331 6.54 -7.89 -10.46
CA LEU A 331 7.06 -6.62 -9.95
C LEU A 331 8.36 -6.23 -10.64
N ARG A 332 9.22 -7.22 -10.91
CA ARG A 332 10.45 -6.99 -11.66
C ARG A 332 10.16 -6.51 -13.08
N ALA A 333 9.24 -7.15 -13.79
CA ALA A 333 8.82 -6.73 -15.12
C ALA A 333 8.19 -5.32 -15.11
N VAL A 334 7.39 -4.99 -14.10
CA VAL A 334 6.83 -3.64 -13.91
C VAL A 334 7.93 -2.62 -13.67
N ALA A 335 8.87 -2.90 -12.76
CA ALA A 335 10.01 -2.02 -12.47
C ALA A 335 10.87 -1.78 -13.72
N MET A 336 11.18 -2.84 -14.46
CA MET A 336 12.05 -2.79 -15.63
C MET A 336 11.37 -2.17 -16.85
N HIS A 337 10.18 -2.63 -17.22
CA HIS A 337 9.54 -2.22 -18.48
C HIS A 337 8.61 -1.03 -18.30
N ARG A 338 7.82 -0.96 -17.22
CA ARG A 338 6.83 0.11 -17.05
C ARG A 338 7.45 1.36 -16.42
N LEU A 339 8.29 1.18 -15.39
CA LEU A 339 8.87 2.32 -14.68
C LEU A 339 10.08 2.91 -15.41
N LEU A 340 11.04 2.09 -15.86
CA LEU A 340 12.23 2.62 -16.55
C LEU A 340 11.97 3.03 -18.00
N LEU A 341 11.13 2.30 -18.76
CA LEU A 341 10.91 2.61 -20.18
C LEU A 341 9.66 3.46 -20.42
N GLY A 342 8.58 3.19 -19.67
CA GLY A 342 7.24 3.70 -19.99
C GLY A 342 6.84 5.01 -19.32
N ARG A 343 7.51 5.44 -18.25
CA ARG A 343 7.07 6.57 -17.42
C ARG A 343 8.22 7.53 -17.11
N THR A 344 7.94 8.83 -17.24
CA THR A 344 8.84 9.87 -16.74
C THR A 344 8.76 9.93 -15.21
N LEU A 345 9.78 9.38 -14.56
CA LEU A 345 10.01 9.57 -13.12
C LEU A 345 10.99 10.73 -12.91
N PRO A 346 10.92 11.47 -11.78
CA PRO A 346 11.98 12.39 -11.40
C PRO A 346 13.33 11.65 -11.35
N ALA A 347 14.43 12.34 -11.71
CA ALA A 347 15.77 11.74 -11.77
C ALA A 347 16.18 11.06 -10.46
N SER A 348 15.84 11.66 -9.30
CA SER A 348 16.08 11.08 -7.97
C SER A 348 15.36 9.74 -7.77
N CYS A 349 14.13 9.61 -8.26
CA CYS A 349 13.35 8.37 -8.16
C CYS A 349 13.94 7.27 -9.03
N LEU A 350 14.45 7.63 -10.21
CA LEU A 350 15.13 6.69 -11.10
C LEU A 350 16.43 6.20 -10.48
N GLN A 351 17.27 7.10 -9.95
CA GLN A 351 18.51 6.72 -9.29
C GLN A 351 18.22 5.78 -8.10
N LEU A 352 17.21 6.09 -7.28
CA LEU A 352 16.78 5.19 -6.20
C LEU A 352 16.35 3.82 -6.72
N LEU A 353 15.53 3.77 -7.78
CA LEU A 353 15.08 2.51 -8.38
C LEU A 353 16.26 1.69 -8.89
N LEU A 354 17.22 2.30 -9.59
CA LEU A 354 18.41 1.61 -10.09
C LEU A 354 19.32 1.12 -8.96
N HIS A 355 19.52 1.90 -7.91
CA HIS A 355 20.27 1.47 -6.73
C HIS A 355 19.62 0.28 -6.02
N VAL A 356 18.28 0.29 -5.94
CA VAL A 356 17.52 -0.85 -5.42
C VAL A 356 17.71 -2.05 -6.35
N LEU A 357 17.49 -1.93 -7.66
CA LEU A 357 17.68 -3.02 -8.62
C LEU A 357 19.10 -3.61 -8.57
N ALA A 358 20.12 -2.76 -8.58
CA ALA A 358 21.53 -3.14 -8.44
C ALA A 358 21.79 -3.94 -7.15
N SER A 359 21.15 -3.50 -6.06
CA SER A 359 21.27 -4.13 -4.75
C SER A 359 20.57 -5.49 -4.66
N CYS A 360 19.44 -5.66 -5.34
CA CYS A 360 18.65 -6.87 -5.23
C CYS A 360 19.16 -7.97 -6.18
N GLN A 361 19.46 -7.61 -7.43
CA GLN A 361 20.00 -8.51 -8.45
C GLN A 361 20.89 -7.70 -9.41
N PRO A 362 22.23 -7.77 -9.29
CA PRO A 362 23.14 -6.96 -10.11
C PRO A 362 23.03 -7.27 -11.60
N THR A 363 22.50 -8.44 -11.98
CA THR A 363 22.23 -8.84 -13.37
C THR A 363 21.07 -8.08 -14.01
N LEU A 364 20.20 -7.43 -13.23
CA LEU A 364 19.09 -6.63 -13.77
C LEU A 364 19.54 -5.29 -14.32
N VAL A 365 20.62 -4.71 -13.80
CA VAL A 365 21.12 -3.41 -14.28
C VAL A 365 21.63 -3.51 -15.73
N PRO A 366 22.45 -4.51 -16.13
CA PRO A 366 22.78 -4.74 -17.53
C PRO A 366 21.55 -4.95 -18.41
N ALA A 367 20.58 -5.76 -17.98
CA ALA A 367 19.36 -5.99 -18.74
C ALA A 367 18.54 -4.69 -18.92
N ALA A 368 18.51 -3.83 -17.90
CA ALA A 368 17.86 -2.52 -17.95
C ALA A 368 18.58 -1.59 -18.91
N ALA A 369 19.91 -1.55 -18.85
CA ALA A 369 20.74 -0.75 -19.75
C ALA A 369 20.53 -1.16 -21.21
N ILE A 370 20.52 -2.46 -21.50
CA ILE A 370 20.27 -2.99 -22.85
C ILE A 370 18.85 -2.65 -23.30
N GLY A 371 17.83 -2.90 -22.47
CA GLY A 371 16.44 -2.59 -22.82
C GLY A 371 16.21 -1.08 -23.05
N LEU A 372 16.84 -0.23 -22.23
CA LEU A 372 16.82 1.22 -22.41
C LEU A 372 17.53 1.62 -23.70
N ALA A 373 18.72 1.10 -23.97
CA ALA A 373 19.47 1.39 -25.19
C ALA A 373 18.73 0.92 -26.45
N GLN A 374 18.07 -0.24 -26.42
CA GLN A 374 17.24 -0.74 -27.51
C GLN A 374 16.01 0.14 -27.74
N ALA A 375 15.26 0.46 -26.68
CA ALA A 375 14.10 1.36 -26.76
C ALA A 375 14.51 2.78 -27.22
N TRP A 376 15.72 3.21 -26.88
CA TRP A 376 16.31 4.47 -27.30
C TRP A 376 16.82 4.44 -28.74
N ALA A 377 17.32 3.31 -29.21
CA ALA A 377 17.76 3.13 -30.60
C ALA A 377 16.58 3.02 -31.57
N GLU A 378 15.43 2.54 -31.10
CA GLU A 378 14.22 2.41 -31.91
C GLU A 378 13.69 3.79 -32.32
N GLN A 379 13.93 4.14 -33.58
CA GLN A 379 13.63 5.46 -34.15
C GLN A 379 12.17 5.90 -33.90
N HIS A 380 11.21 4.97 -34.00
CA HIS A 380 9.79 5.25 -33.78
C HIS A 380 9.48 5.63 -32.33
N THR A 381 10.05 4.91 -31.36
CA THR A 381 9.87 5.16 -29.93
C THR A 381 10.46 6.51 -29.55
N CYS A 382 11.65 6.81 -30.06
CA CYS A 382 12.35 8.05 -29.77
C CYS A 382 11.74 9.27 -30.46
N GLN A 383 11.35 9.20 -31.74
CA GLN A 383 10.79 10.35 -32.47
C GLN A 383 9.41 10.75 -31.96
N ASN A 384 8.61 9.78 -31.50
CA ASN A 384 7.28 10.03 -30.97
C ASN A 384 7.27 10.38 -29.47
N ALA A 385 8.37 10.11 -28.75
CA ALA A 385 8.48 10.45 -27.34
C ALA A 385 8.65 11.96 -27.14
N ALA A 386 7.95 12.50 -26.14
CA ALA A 386 8.11 13.89 -25.72
C ALA A 386 9.56 14.18 -25.27
N VAL A 387 10.03 15.43 -25.43
CA VAL A 387 11.39 15.85 -25.06
C VAL A 387 11.73 15.50 -23.60
N GLN A 388 10.76 15.58 -22.69
CA GLN A 388 10.95 15.17 -21.29
C GLN A 388 11.22 13.68 -21.14
N GLN A 389 10.50 12.83 -21.88
CA GLN A 389 10.73 11.38 -21.89
C GLN A 389 12.08 11.05 -22.52
N GLN A 390 12.47 11.83 -23.53
CA GLN A 390 13.78 11.71 -24.15
C GLN A 390 14.93 11.99 -23.17
N ALA A 391 14.89 13.12 -22.47
CA ALA A 391 15.86 13.47 -21.44
C ALA A 391 15.88 12.41 -20.31
N TYR A 392 14.70 11.93 -19.92
CA TYR A 392 14.56 10.88 -18.91
C TYR A 392 15.25 9.57 -19.31
N MET A 393 14.99 9.04 -20.50
CA MET A 393 15.63 7.80 -20.98
C MET A 393 17.15 7.95 -21.11
N THR A 394 17.62 9.13 -21.50
CA THR A 394 19.06 9.43 -21.57
C THR A 394 19.70 9.40 -20.16
N ALA A 395 19.07 10.07 -19.19
CA ALA A 395 19.53 10.07 -17.80
C ALA A 395 19.45 8.66 -17.18
N ALA A 396 18.42 7.89 -17.52
CA ALA A 396 18.26 6.50 -17.12
C ALA A 396 19.43 5.63 -17.60
N LEU A 397 19.75 5.73 -18.88
CA LEU A 397 20.83 4.97 -19.50
C LEU A 397 22.19 5.37 -18.92
N ALA A 398 22.44 6.68 -18.74
CA ALA A 398 23.67 7.16 -18.09
C ALA A 398 23.81 6.61 -16.67
N ALA A 399 22.76 6.65 -15.86
CA ALA A 399 22.79 6.10 -14.50
C ALA A 399 22.99 4.57 -14.49
N CYS A 400 22.43 3.83 -15.46
CA CYS A 400 22.72 2.41 -15.62
C CYS A 400 24.20 2.16 -15.94
N ILE A 401 24.80 2.97 -16.84
CA ILE A 401 26.22 2.89 -17.22
C ILE A 401 27.12 3.16 -16.00
N GLU A 402 26.78 4.13 -15.16
CA GLU A 402 27.53 4.43 -13.94
C GLU A 402 27.50 3.30 -12.90
N LEU A 403 26.41 2.52 -12.86
CA LEU A 403 26.24 1.39 -11.93
C LEU A 403 26.80 0.07 -12.46
N LEU A 404 27.16 -0.01 -13.75
CA LEU A 404 27.71 -1.21 -14.36
C LEU A 404 29.18 -1.38 -13.92
N PRO A 405 29.59 -2.57 -13.43
CA PRO A 405 30.99 -2.84 -13.19
C PRO A 405 31.76 -2.79 -14.52
N ARG A 406 33.02 -2.32 -14.47
CA ARG A 406 33.86 -2.15 -15.67
C ARG A 406 34.02 -3.42 -16.50
N ASP A 407 33.98 -4.58 -15.84
CA ASP A 407 34.11 -5.89 -16.49
C ASP A 407 32.89 -6.24 -17.37
N VAL A 408 31.72 -5.65 -17.11
CA VAL A 408 30.47 -5.87 -17.87
C VAL A 408 30.29 -4.81 -18.96
N LEU A 409 31.05 -3.71 -18.89
CA LEU A 409 31.12 -2.67 -19.93
C LEU A 409 31.94 -3.08 -21.16
N ASP A 410 32.30 -4.36 -21.26
CA ASP A 410 32.98 -4.94 -22.43
C ASP A 410 32.22 -4.57 -23.73
N PRO A 411 32.93 -4.19 -24.81
CA PRO A 411 32.44 -3.23 -25.82
C PRO A 411 31.34 -3.76 -26.76
N ALA A 412 30.84 -4.98 -26.59
CA ALA A 412 30.07 -5.66 -27.63
C ALA A 412 28.57 -5.32 -27.66
N ALA A 413 27.91 -4.99 -26.53
CA ALA A 413 26.44 -4.93 -26.51
C ALA A 413 25.86 -3.57 -26.05
N VAL A 414 26.16 -3.13 -24.83
CA VAL A 414 25.60 -1.89 -24.26
C VAL A 414 26.19 -0.64 -24.93
N PRO A 415 27.53 -0.47 -25.00
CA PRO A 415 28.10 0.70 -25.67
C PRO A 415 27.85 0.69 -27.18
N ALA A 416 27.77 -0.47 -27.84
CA ALA A 416 27.44 -0.57 -29.27
C ALA A 416 25.99 -0.11 -29.57
N SER A 417 25.02 -0.56 -28.77
CA SER A 417 23.62 -0.13 -28.91
C SER A 417 23.42 1.34 -28.53
N ALA A 418 24.11 1.81 -27.47
CA ALA A 418 24.10 3.22 -27.09
C ALA A 418 24.78 4.11 -28.15
N ALA A 419 25.93 3.70 -28.70
CA ALA A 419 26.61 4.43 -29.77
C ALA A 419 25.80 4.44 -31.08
N ALA A 420 25.13 3.33 -31.42
CA ALA A 420 24.20 3.29 -32.54
C ALA A 420 23.03 4.27 -32.33
N ALA A 421 22.47 4.36 -31.12
CA ALA A 421 21.41 5.31 -30.80
C ALA A 421 21.88 6.78 -30.87
N VAL A 422 23.13 7.06 -30.48
CA VAL A 422 23.76 8.39 -30.64
C VAL A 422 23.95 8.71 -32.13
N GLY A 423 24.49 7.77 -32.91
CA GLY A 423 24.77 7.94 -34.34
C GLY A 423 23.52 8.21 -35.18
N CYS A 424 22.40 7.54 -34.88
CA CYS A 424 21.13 7.78 -35.60
C CYS A 424 20.51 9.18 -35.36
N ARG A 425 21.06 9.98 -34.44
CA ARG A 425 20.44 11.25 -34.00
C ARG A 425 21.28 12.49 -34.24
N THR A 426 22.56 12.38 -34.59
CA THR A 426 23.39 13.53 -34.99
C THR A 426 22.81 14.28 -36.18
N ASP A 427 21.98 13.62 -36.98
CA ASP A 427 21.32 14.19 -38.17
C ASP A 427 19.99 14.89 -37.87
N SER A 428 19.48 14.76 -36.63
CA SER A 428 18.23 15.40 -36.18
C SER A 428 18.51 16.61 -35.30
N SER A 429 17.64 17.63 -35.34
CA SER A 429 17.80 18.88 -34.56
C SER A 429 17.79 18.71 -33.03
N GLY A 430 17.66 17.49 -32.51
CA GLY A 430 17.70 17.13 -31.09
C GLY A 430 19.11 16.92 -30.52
N GLN A 431 20.06 17.80 -30.85
CA GLN A 431 21.50 17.62 -30.53
C GLN A 431 21.81 17.48 -29.02
N PHE A 432 20.95 18.01 -28.13
CA PHE A 432 21.22 18.10 -26.70
C PHE A 432 21.33 16.73 -25.98
N SER A 433 20.46 15.77 -26.29
CA SER A 433 20.45 14.47 -25.58
C SER A 433 21.61 13.56 -26.00
N ALA A 434 22.04 13.65 -27.26
CA ALA A 434 23.09 12.80 -27.81
C ALA A 434 24.47 13.17 -27.26
N ALA A 435 24.76 14.48 -27.15
CA ALA A 435 26.03 14.98 -26.62
C ALA A 435 26.22 14.61 -25.14
N ALA A 436 25.16 14.70 -24.33
CA ALA A 436 25.21 14.32 -22.91
C ALA A 436 25.56 12.84 -22.73
N LEU A 437 24.89 11.94 -23.47
CA LEU A 437 25.16 10.50 -23.40
C LEU A 437 26.57 10.16 -23.88
N ALA A 438 27.04 10.80 -24.96
CA ALA A 438 28.40 10.63 -25.46
C ALA A 438 29.46 11.02 -24.40
N GLY A 439 29.21 12.09 -23.63
CA GLY A 439 30.07 12.47 -22.51
C GLY A 439 30.16 11.41 -21.41
N HIS A 440 29.03 10.80 -21.02
CA HIS A 440 29.04 9.71 -20.04
C HIS A 440 29.73 8.45 -20.56
N LEU A 441 29.54 8.09 -21.84
CA LEU A 441 30.22 6.95 -22.46
C LEU A 441 31.75 7.17 -22.55
N ALA A 442 32.19 8.38 -22.90
CA ALA A 442 33.60 8.74 -22.95
C ALA A 442 34.25 8.71 -21.55
N GLY A 443 33.54 9.15 -20.51
CA GLY A 443 34.01 9.07 -19.13
C GLY A 443 34.08 7.63 -18.59
N ALA A 444 33.20 6.74 -19.05
CA ALA A 444 33.16 5.34 -18.61
C ALA A 444 34.22 4.45 -19.29
N SER A 445 34.68 4.79 -20.50
CA SER A 445 35.66 4.01 -21.27
C SER A 445 37.02 4.71 -21.38
N PRO A 446 38.03 4.32 -20.57
CA PRO A 446 39.39 4.86 -20.70
C PRO A 446 40.14 4.36 -21.95
N ALA A 447 39.57 3.42 -22.71
CA ALA A 447 40.19 2.80 -23.89
C ALA A 447 39.70 3.36 -25.24
N ALA A 448 38.69 4.23 -25.25
CA ALA A 448 38.28 4.93 -26.46
C ALA A 448 39.28 6.08 -26.74
N GLY A 449 40.25 5.84 -27.61
CA GLY A 449 41.21 6.84 -28.07
C GLY A 449 40.55 8.09 -28.70
N PRO A 450 41.34 9.13 -29.05
CA PRO A 450 40.91 10.51 -29.28
C PRO A 450 39.96 10.78 -30.48
N ALA A 451 39.32 9.77 -31.06
CA ALA A 451 38.42 9.92 -32.20
C ALA A 451 37.10 10.67 -31.89
N PHE A 452 36.75 10.87 -30.61
CA PHE A 452 35.54 11.61 -30.18
C PHE A 452 35.82 12.97 -29.55
N ALA A 453 37.09 13.34 -29.37
CA ALA A 453 37.49 14.57 -28.68
C ALA A 453 37.80 15.71 -29.67
N SER A 454 36.79 16.17 -30.40
CA SER A 454 36.85 17.52 -30.97
C SER A 454 35.52 18.23 -30.71
N SER A 455 35.60 19.30 -29.91
CA SER A 455 34.50 20.16 -29.42
C SER A 455 33.68 19.68 -28.20
N SER A 456 34.24 19.78 -27.00
CA SER A 456 33.41 20.03 -25.80
C SER A 456 34.18 20.75 -24.70
N SER A 457 33.86 22.02 -24.49
CA SER A 457 34.29 22.82 -23.34
C SER A 457 33.69 22.26 -22.05
N SER A 458 34.55 21.90 -21.09
CA SER A 458 34.17 21.40 -19.76
C SER A 458 33.21 22.37 -19.07
N SER A 459 31.95 21.97 -18.99
CA SER A 459 30.91 22.66 -18.22
C SER A 459 30.32 21.61 -17.28
N SER A 460 30.50 21.78 -15.97
CA SER A 460 29.80 20.99 -14.96
C SER A 460 28.30 21.32 -15.06
N ILE A 461 27.55 20.52 -15.82
CA ILE A 461 26.11 20.68 -15.96
C ILE A 461 25.47 20.10 -14.69
N TRP A 462 25.19 20.99 -13.73
CA TRP A 462 24.32 20.70 -12.62
C TRP A 462 22.87 20.69 -13.13
N TRP A 463 22.22 19.54 -13.04
CA TRP A 463 20.83 19.35 -13.45
C TRP A 463 19.88 20.06 -12.47
N HIS A 464 19.49 21.29 -12.79
CA HIS A 464 18.26 21.90 -12.26
C HIS A 464 17.15 21.75 -13.30
N CYS A 465 16.48 20.60 -13.31
CA CYS A 465 15.17 20.45 -13.92
C CYS A 465 14.12 20.63 -12.81
N THR A 466 13.43 21.77 -12.81
CA THR A 466 12.19 21.99 -12.04
C THR A 466 11.01 21.28 -12.70
#